data_AF-A0A164UWR0-F1
#
_entry.id   AF-A0A164UWR0-F1
#
_cell.length_a   1.000
_cell.length_b   1.000
_cell.length_c   1.000
_cell.angle_alpha   90.00
_cell.angle_beta   90.00
_cell.angle_gamma   90.00
#
_symmetry.space_group_name_H-M   'P 1'
#
loop_
_entity.id
_entity.type
_entity.pdbx_description
1 polymer ?
#
loop_
_entity_poly.entity_id
_entity_poly.type
_entity_poly.pdbx_seq_one_letter_code
_entity_poly.pdbx_strand_id
1 'polypeptide(L)'
;MLYTLLMDPTNKPKGPSPHYSLYQRQVFRYGGATGQLPTFSIHPEELEDSAKKKLSDRGYLCASSNAGMGWTDRANREAFYRWKIVP
;
A
#
# COMPACT_ATOMS: atom_id res chain seq x y z
N MET A 1 -27.36 -0.54 -23.14
CA MET A 1 -27.69 -0.84 -21.72
C MET A 1 -26.81 -1.95 -21.12
N LEU A 2 -26.48 -3.03 -21.86
CA LEU A 2 -25.56 -4.08 -21.36
C LEU A 2 -24.09 -3.62 -21.20
N TYR A 3 -23.61 -2.76 -22.11
CA TYR A 3 -22.22 -2.25 -22.09
C TYR A 3 -21.86 -1.48 -20.81
N THR A 4 -22.85 -0.81 -20.19
CA THR A 4 -22.65 0.00 -18.99
C THR A 4 -22.42 -0.86 -17.74
N LEU A 5 -22.95 -2.09 -17.70
CA LEU A 5 -22.79 -3.02 -16.58
C LEU A 5 -21.42 -3.71 -16.57
N LEU A 6 -20.81 -3.93 -17.73
CA LEU A 6 -19.46 -4.50 -17.85
C LEU A 6 -18.35 -3.50 -17.49
N MET A 7 -18.63 -2.19 -17.62
CA MET A 7 -17.70 -1.10 -17.30
C MET A 7 -17.91 -0.52 -15.89
N ASP A 8 -18.85 -1.07 -15.12
CA ASP A 8 -19.07 -0.65 -13.74
C ASP A 8 -17.95 -1.22 -12.84
N PRO A 9 -17.05 -0.37 -12.31
CA PRO A 9 -15.95 -0.81 -11.45
C PRO A 9 -16.43 -1.40 -10.11
N THR A 10 -17.70 -1.23 -9.77
CA THR A 10 -18.34 -1.74 -8.54
C THR A 10 -19.05 -3.07 -8.74
N ASN A 11 -19.00 -3.62 -9.95
CA ASN A 11 -19.66 -4.88 -10.30
C ASN A 11 -18.76 -6.12 -10.04
N LYS A 12 -18.25 -6.29 -8.82
CA LYS A 12 -17.61 -7.55 -8.39
C LYS A 12 -18.66 -8.47 -7.76
N PRO A 13 -18.61 -9.78 -8.03
CA PRO A 13 -19.41 -10.75 -7.30
C PRO A 13 -19.21 -10.64 -5.79
N LYS A 14 -20.31 -10.80 -5.02
CA LYS A 14 -20.23 -10.83 -3.55
C LYS A 14 -19.32 -11.98 -3.11
N GLY A 15 -18.33 -11.65 -2.29
CA GLY A 15 -17.35 -12.59 -1.75
C GLY A 15 -16.68 -12.01 -0.50
N PRO A 16 -15.77 -12.76 0.14
CA PRO A 16 -15.18 -12.34 1.41
C PRO A 16 -14.27 -11.11 1.27
N SER A 17 -13.74 -10.85 0.07
CA SER A 17 -12.80 -9.76 -0.17
C SER A 17 -13.48 -8.54 -0.80
N PRO A 18 -13.23 -7.31 -0.32
CA PRO A 18 -13.74 -6.08 -0.92
C PRO A 18 -13.10 -5.82 -2.30
N HIS A 19 -13.57 -4.77 -2.99
CA HIS A 19 -12.89 -4.24 -4.17
C HIS A 19 -11.69 -3.36 -3.77
N TYR A 20 -10.51 -3.96 -3.60
CA TYR A 20 -9.30 -3.22 -3.24
C TYR A 20 -8.93 -2.10 -4.23
N SER A 21 -9.21 -2.28 -5.53
CA SER A 21 -8.88 -1.30 -6.58
C SER A 21 -9.75 -0.03 -6.58
N LEU A 22 -10.90 -0.03 -5.89
CA LEU A 22 -11.77 1.15 -5.85
C LEU A 22 -11.12 2.34 -5.12
N TYR A 23 -10.28 2.08 -4.12
CA TYR A 23 -9.55 3.14 -3.41
C TYR A 23 -8.59 3.88 -4.34
N GLN A 24 -7.81 3.16 -5.14
CA GLN A 24 -6.91 3.75 -6.12
C GLN A 24 -7.67 4.61 -7.14
N ARG A 25 -8.83 4.13 -7.63
CA ARG A 25 -9.71 4.90 -8.52
C ARG A 25 -10.20 6.19 -7.86
N GLN A 26 -10.59 6.12 -6.60
CA GLN A 26 -11.02 7.29 -5.82
C GLN A 26 -9.89 8.32 -5.68
N VAL A 27 -8.66 7.86 -5.37
CA VAL A 27 -7.47 8.71 -5.29
C VAL A 27 -7.20 9.43 -6.61
N PHE A 28 -7.22 8.72 -7.74
CA PHE A 28 -7.03 9.37 -9.05
C PHE A 28 -8.13 10.38 -9.38
N ARG A 29 -9.40 10.04 -9.06
CA ARG A 29 -10.53 10.94 -9.30
C ARG A 29 -10.38 12.24 -8.52
N TYR A 30 -10.06 12.18 -7.23
CA TYR A 30 -9.88 13.38 -6.42
C TYR A 30 -8.59 14.13 -6.75
N GLY A 31 -7.48 13.42 -6.95
CA GLY A 31 -6.22 14.04 -7.35
C GLY A 31 -6.35 14.82 -8.66
N GLY A 32 -7.04 14.26 -9.66
CA GLY A 32 -7.26 14.94 -10.95
C GLY A 32 -8.32 16.05 -10.92
N ALA A 33 -9.38 15.91 -10.11
CA ALA A 33 -10.49 16.86 -10.11
C ALA A 33 -10.33 18.02 -9.11
N THR A 34 -9.75 17.75 -7.95
CA THR A 34 -9.67 18.70 -6.82
C THR A 34 -8.24 18.90 -6.30
N GLY A 35 -7.26 18.18 -6.84
CA GLY A 35 -5.88 18.19 -6.34
C GLY A 35 -5.72 17.50 -4.98
N GLN A 36 -6.75 16.83 -4.47
CA GLN A 36 -6.69 16.15 -3.18
C GLN A 36 -5.98 14.80 -3.32
N LEU A 37 -4.84 14.67 -2.66
CA LEU A 37 -4.02 13.45 -2.61
C LEU A 37 -3.90 12.92 -1.17
N PRO A 38 -3.62 11.62 -0.96
CA PRO A 38 -3.25 11.09 0.34
C PRO A 38 -2.08 11.85 0.96
N THR A 39 -2.09 11.99 2.28
CA THR A 39 -1.06 12.74 3.04
C THR A 39 0.17 11.91 3.37
N PHE A 40 0.30 10.73 2.76
CA PHE A 40 1.38 9.78 2.97
C PHE A 40 1.79 9.15 1.64
N SER A 41 3.03 8.70 1.57
CA SER A 41 3.57 8.03 0.37
C SER A 41 3.21 6.55 0.34
N ILE A 42 3.07 6.03 -0.88
CA ILE A 42 2.99 4.57 -1.13
C ILE A 42 4.37 3.93 -1.31
N HIS A 43 5.42 4.75 -1.44
CA HIS A 43 6.80 4.29 -1.46
C HIS A 43 7.22 3.89 -0.04
N PRO A 44 7.56 2.62 0.21
CA PRO A 44 7.86 2.13 1.57
C PRO A 44 8.95 2.94 2.29
N GLU A 45 10.00 3.33 1.57
CA GLU A 45 11.11 4.14 2.06
C GLU A 45 10.67 5.54 2.51
N GLU A 46 9.84 6.22 1.72
CA GLU A 46 9.33 7.54 2.08
C GLU A 46 8.35 7.47 3.25
N LEU A 47 7.57 6.38 3.34
CA LEU A 47 6.67 6.14 4.46
C LEU A 47 7.46 5.93 5.75
N GLU A 48 8.52 5.13 5.72
CA GLU A 48 9.43 4.92 6.86
C GLU A 48 10.08 6.24 7.31
N ASP A 49 10.61 7.02 6.37
CA ASP A 49 11.18 8.34 6.66
C ASP A 49 10.15 9.28 7.30
N SER A 50 8.91 9.25 6.82
CA SER A 50 7.82 10.04 7.40
C SER A 50 7.49 9.60 8.84
N ALA A 51 7.56 8.30 9.11
CA ALA A 51 7.33 7.74 10.44
C ALA A 51 8.44 8.15 11.40
N LYS A 52 9.71 8.07 10.98
CA LYS A 52 10.87 8.51 11.76
C LYS A 52 10.79 9.98 12.16
N LYS A 53 10.30 10.85 11.27
CA LYS A 53 10.14 12.29 11.54
C LYS A 53 8.97 12.62 12.47
N LYS A 54 7.95 11.76 12.54
CA LYS A 54 6.70 12.03 13.28
C LYS A 54 6.62 11.32 14.63
N LEU A 55 7.27 10.18 14.78
CA LEU A 55 7.25 9.40 16.03
C LEU A 55 8.27 9.95 17.03
N SER A 56 8.04 9.68 18.33
CA SER A 56 9.10 9.83 19.32
C SER A 56 10.21 8.81 19.10
N ASP A 57 11.42 9.10 19.56
CA ASP A 57 12.56 8.17 19.44
C ASP A 57 12.22 6.78 19.97
N ARG A 58 11.57 6.69 21.15
CA ARG A 58 11.14 5.41 21.72
C ARG A 58 10.12 4.69 20.83
N GLY A 59 9.17 5.42 20.25
CA GLY A 59 8.16 4.85 19.37
C GLY A 59 8.76 4.32 18.07
N TYR A 60 9.62 5.13 17.44
CA TYR A 60 10.32 4.72 16.22
C TYR A 60 11.26 3.55 16.47
N LEU A 61 12.09 3.61 17.52
CA LEU A 61 13.02 2.52 17.85
C LEU A 61 12.27 1.22 18.19
N CYS A 62 11.15 1.28 18.90
CA CYS A 62 10.34 0.08 19.16
C CYS A 62 9.81 -0.55 17.87
N ALA A 63 9.36 0.27 16.91
CA ALA A 63 8.78 -0.21 15.66
C ALA A 63 9.82 -0.65 14.62
N SER A 64 10.99 -0.03 14.59
CA SER A 64 12.05 -0.28 13.58
C SER A 64 13.16 -1.22 14.05
N SER A 65 13.19 -1.60 15.34
CA SER A 65 14.23 -2.49 15.86
C SER A 65 14.02 -3.94 15.43
N ASN A 66 15.14 -4.60 15.18
CA ASN A 66 15.21 -6.01 14.81
C ASN A 66 16.05 -6.81 15.81
N ALA A 67 15.88 -8.12 15.83
CA ALA A 67 16.72 -9.00 16.64
C ALA A 67 18.14 -9.09 16.06
N GLY A 68 19.14 -8.92 16.92
CA GLY A 68 20.55 -8.98 16.55
C GLY A 68 20.91 -7.99 15.44
N MET A 69 21.62 -8.45 14.41
CA MET A 69 22.00 -7.64 13.25
C MET A 69 20.87 -7.44 12.21
N GLY A 70 19.66 -7.97 12.44
CA GLY A 70 18.54 -7.82 11.52
C GLY A 70 18.60 -8.70 10.26
N TRP A 71 19.44 -9.74 10.24
CA TRP A 71 19.57 -10.63 9.08
C TRP A 71 18.26 -11.32 8.69
N THR A 72 17.46 -11.74 9.67
CA THR A 72 16.17 -12.40 9.42
C THR A 72 15.15 -11.44 8.82
N ASP A 73 15.08 -10.21 9.31
CA ASP A 73 14.17 -9.17 8.79
C ASP A 73 14.50 -8.88 7.31
N ARG A 74 15.79 -8.69 7.01
CA ARG A 74 16.26 -8.54 5.63
C ARG A 74 15.93 -9.75 4.76
N ALA A 75 16.17 -10.96 5.26
CA ALA A 75 15.89 -12.20 4.54
C ALA A 75 14.39 -12.39 4.21
N ASN A 76 13.49 -11.93 5.09
CA ASN A 76 12.05 -11.97 4.85
C ASN A 76 11.66 -11.17 3.61
N ARG A 77 12.19 -9.95 3.47
CA ARG A 77 11.93 -9.12 2.28
C ARG A 77 12.56 -9.72 1.03
N GLU A 78 13.81 -10.19 1.14
CA GLU A 78 14.54 -10.77 0.02
C GLU A 78 13.91 -12.07 -0.52
N ALA A 79 13.23 -12.84 0.34
CA ALA A 79 12.57 -14.08 -0.06
C ALA A 79 11.50 -13.88 -1.15
N PHE A 80 10.80 -12.74 -1.15
CA PHE A 80 9.77 -12.44 -2.15
C PHE A 80 10.35 -12.30 -3.56
N TYR A 81 11.58 -11.82 -3.72
CA TYR A 81 12.22 -11.66 -5.03
C TYR A 81 12.58 -12.98 -5.71
N ARG A 82 12.50 -14.11 -4.98
CA ARG A 82 12.73 -15.45 -5.53
C ARG A 82 11.52 -15.97 -6.33
N TRP A 83 10.37 -15.31 -6.20
CA TRP A 83 9.13 -15.68 -6.86
C TRP A 83 8.69 -14.61 -7.86
N LYS A 84 7.96 -15.04 -8.89
CA LYS A 84 7.45 -14.16 -9.93
C LYS A 84 6.01 -14.52 -10.26
N ILE A 85 5.19 -13.50 -10.50
CA ILE A 85 3.89 -13.66 -11.15
C ILE A 85 4.19 -13.75 -12.65
N VAL A 86 3.78 -14.86 -13.29
CA VAL A 86 3.83 -14.98 -14.75
C VAL A 86 2.57 -14.27 -15.28
N PRO A 87 2.71 -13.20 -16.08
CA PRO A 87 1.58 -12.44 -16.59
C PRO A 87 0.63 -13.26 -17.47
#